data_AF-A0A5E4GEP6-F1
#
_entry.id   AF-A0A5E4GEP6-F1
#
_cell.length_a   1.000
_cell.length_b   1.000
_cell.length_c   1.000
_cell.angle_alpha   90.00
_cell.angle_beta   90.00
_cell.angle_gamma   90.00
#
_symmetry.space_group_name_H-M   'P 1'
#
loop_
_entity.id
_entity.type
_entity.pdbx_description
1 polymer ?
#
loop_
_entity_poly.entity_id
_entity_poly.type
_entity_poly.pdbx_seq_one_letter_code
_entity_poly.pdbx_strand_id
1 'polypeptide(L)'
;KNVFDTLVGTILDIEGKTKDTIKARLDLERMGIRRGLWMNRDSDKARRDLAFFSMKPNDKKEFLKFVSSVKFPDGYASNIARCLRHDIVQVLCKFEMIFPPAFFTSMMHVMVHLPEEALLAGPVNYRWMYPIERLLGELKKSVRNRAKPEGSIIEAWVQYESLTFCGMYLKDVETAFNRPQRNNDGGMRKEKLSVFAQSARPFGDPGRGESFSRNDMEVAHWFVLNNCDEIMAYLDEHEEMMKREHPSHLIAQKQRELFPQWFLESVQSELEEDNNGVSENLRWLAAGPNMAVPLYRNYLIKGIKFNIKAQDDVRTTQNSGVYLLAQTMQVASAKDKNPILSNMGFYGVIQEIWDLDYQKFTIQVFRCDWIDSSGLVVDELGFTLVDLSKIGHRNDQFVLASQVKQIFFVDDPMHRGWSVVLSMPNREYNDVIGDEVLGDVIIECEPFTRGMPNVDTFDELV
;
A
#
# COMPACT_ATOMS: atom_id res chain seq x y z
N LYS A 1 -4.90 6.11 -18.66
CA LYS A 1 -6.01 5.45 -19.39
C LYS A 1 -5.72 5.31 -20.88
N ASN A 2 -5.76 6.39 -21.67
CA ASN A 2 -5.62 6.33 -23.14
C ASN A 2 -4.34 5.66 -23.66
N VAL A 3 -3.20 5.87 -22.99
CA VAL A 3 -1.93 5.20 -23.29
C VAL A 3 -2.06 3.69 -23.11
N PHE A 4 -2.53 3.26 -21.94
CA PHE A 4 -2.72 1.85 -21.62
C PHE A 4 -3.72 1.19 -22.58
N ASP A 5 -4.84 1.86 -22.87
CA ASP A 5 -5.84 1.37 -23.82
C ASP A 5 -5.27 1.20 -25.23
N THR A 6 -4.38 2.09 -25.66
CA THR A 6 -3.70 2.00 -26.96
C THR A 6 -2.73 0.82 -27.00
N LEU A 7 -1.93 0.65 -25.94
CA LEU A 7 -0.99 -0.45 -25.81
C LEU A 7 -1.71 -1.81 -25.77
N VAL A 8 -2.64 -1.96 -24.83
CA VAL A 8 -3.42 -3.20 -24.64
C VAL A 8 -4.29 -3.49 -25.86
N GLY A 9 -4.95 -2.48 -26.43
CA GLY A 9 -5.75 -2.62 -27.65
C GLY A 9 -4.94 -3.14 -28.84
N THR A 10 -3.67 -2.74 -28.94
CA THR A 10 -2.76 -3.17 -30.01
C THR A 10 -2.19 -4.56 -29.76
N ILE A 11 -1.69 -4.86 -28.56
CA ILE A 11 -1.09 -6.16 -28.23
C ILE A 11 -2.15 -7.28 -28.20
N LEU A 12 -3.35 -6.98 -27.72
CA LEU A 12 -4.47 -7.93 -27.73
C LEU A 12 -5.21 -7.97 -29.06
N ASP A 13 -4.77 -7.20 -30.07
CA ASP A 13 -5.38 -7.12 -31.40
C ASP A 13 -6.92 -6.96 -31.33
N ILE A 14 -7.38 -6.02 -30.50
CA ILE A 14 -8.81 -5.79 -30.28
C ILE A 14 -9.38 -5.02 -31.46
N GLU A 15 -10.42 -5.55 -32.08
CA GLU A 15 -11.10 -4.91 -33.20
C GLU A 15 -11.55 -3.48 -32.84
N GLY A 16 -11.26 -2.53 -33.72
CA GLY A 16 -11.53 -1.11 -33.52
C GLY A 16 -10.60 -0.38 -32.55
N LYS A 17 -9.76 -1.08 -31.77
CA LYS A 17 -8.79 -0.47 -30.84
C LYS A 17 -7.33 -0.67 -31.24
N THR A 18 -7.02 -1.73 -31.96
CA THR A 18 -5.66 -2.04 -32.42
C THR A 18 -5.11 -0.95 -33.35
N LYS A 19 -3.82 -0.63 -33.20
CA LYS A 19 -3.10 0.27 -34.10
C LYS A 19 -2.44 -0.46 -35.28
N ASP A 20 -2.47 -1.79 -35.29
CA ASP A 20 -2.09 -2.61 -36.45
C ASP A 20 -3.28 -2.80 -37.41
N THR A 21 -3.66 -1.71 -38.07
CA THR A 21 -4.80 -1.70 -39.02
C THR A 21 -4.36 -2.08 -40.43
N ILE A 22 -5.31 -2.46 -41.30
CA ILE A 22 -5.05 -2.68 -42.73
C ILE A 22 -4.39 -1.44 -43.36
N LYS A 23 -4.88 -0.23 -43.03
CA LYS A 23 -4.28 1.03 -43.52
C LYS A 23 -2.83 1.17 -43.06
N ALA A 24 -2.57 0.93 -41.78
CA ALA A 24 -1.20 0.97 -41.25
C ALA A 24 -0.26 0.01 -41.98
N ARG A 25 -0.72 -1.19 -42.37
CA ARG A 25 0.10 -2.14 -43.13
C ARG A 25 0.36 -1.74 -44.57
N LEU A 26 -0.64 -1.15 -45.23
CA LEU A 26 -0.45 -0.59 -46.58
C LEU A 26 0.52 0.58 -46.56
N ASP A 27 0.48 1.41 -45.50
CA ASP A 27 1.44 2.49 -45.31
C ASP A 27 2.87 1.93 -45.10
N LEU A 28 3.03 0.88 -44.28
CA LEU A 28 4.33 0.20 -44.12
C LEU A 28 4.89 -0.34 -45.44
N GLU A 29 4.03 -0.93 -46.29
CA GLU A 29 4.41 -1.43 -47.61
C GLU A 29 4.82 -0.28 -48.54
N ARG A 30 4.04 0.80 -48.57
CA ARG A 30 4.34 2.01 -49.35
C ARG A 30 5.64 2.69 -48.91
N MET A 31 5.94 2.68 -47.62
CA MET A 31 7.16 3.23 -47.04
C MET A 31 8.37 2.30 -47.20
N GLY A 32 8.18 1.04 -47.62
CA GLY A 32 9.28 0.09 -47.80
C GLY A 32 9.90 -0.44 -46.50
N ILE A 33 9.22 -0.31 -45.36
CA ILE A 33 9.74 -0.68 -44.03
C ILE A 33 8.97 -1.85 -43.42
N ARG A 34 9.61 -2.61 -42.52
CA ARG A 34 8.98 -3.70 -41.74
C ARG A 34 8.23 -4.74 -42.56
N ARG A 35 8.92 -5.35 -43.54
CA ARG A 35 8.37 -6.38 -44.45
C ARG A 35 7.55 -7.48 -43.76
N GLY A 36 7.94 -7.89 -42.56
CA GLY A 36 7.23 -8.90 -41.78
C GLY A 36 5.81 -8.51 -41.32
N LEU A 37 5.41 -7.24 -41.47
CA LEU A 37 4.08 -6.73 -41.14
C LEU A 37 3.28 -6.35 -42.39
N TRP A 38 3.76 -6.64 -43.60
CA TRP A 38 3.03 -6.31 -44.83
C TRP A 38 1.77 -7.17 -44.98
N MET A 39 0.91 -6.79 -45.93
CA MET A 39 -0.25 -7.59 -46.27
C MET A 39 0.19 -8.90 -46.95
N ASN A 40 -0.33 -10.03 -46.51
CA ASN A 40 -0.07 -11.31 -47.14
C ASN A 40 -0.97 -11.43 -48.38
N ARG A 41 -0.37 -11.72 -49.55
CA ARG A 41 -1.02 -11.81 -50.86
C ARG A 41 -0.98 -13.22 -51.46
N ASP A 42 -0.70 -14.24 -50.65
CA ASP A 42 -0.59 -15.63 -51.10
C ASP A 42 -1.94 -16.27 -51.47
N SER A 43 -3.05 -15.55 -51.26
CA SER A 43 -4.41 -15.96 -51.64
C SER A 43 -5.11 -14.86 -52.46
N ASP A 44 -6.19 -15.20 -53.17
CA ASP A 44 -7.01 -14.26 -53.98
C ASP A 44 -7.48 -12.99 -53.23
N LYS A 45 -7.37 -12.99 -51.89
CA LYS A 45 -7.62 -11.83 -51.04
C LYS A 45 -6.37 -11.49 -50.23
N ALA A 46 -5.99 -10.21 -50.24
CA ALA A 46 -4.98 -9.69 -49.34
C ALA A 46 -5.46 -9.82 -47.88
N ARG A 47 -4.68 -10.48 -47.04
CA ARG A 47 -5.02 -10.71 -45.63
C ARG A 47 -4.01 -10.07 -44.67
N ARG A 48 -4.51 -9.70 -43.49
CA ARG A 48 -3.71 -9.23 -42.38
C ARG A 48 -3.37 -10.40 -41.47
N ASP A 49 -2.16 -10.93 -41.57
CA ASP A 49 -1.67 -11.97 -40.65
C ASP A 49 -1.45 -11.39 -39.25
N LEU A 50 -1.50 -12.19 -38.19
CA LEU A 50 -1.29 -11.68 -36.82
C LEU A 50 0.13 -11.11 -36.66
N ALA A 51 0.27 -9.89 -36.13
CA ALA A 51 1.58 -9.28 -35.93
C ALA A 51 2.40 -10.01 -34.85
N PHE A 52 3.73 -9.99 -34.95
CA PHE A 52 4.63 -10.68 -34.00
C PHE A 52 4.51 -10.16 -32.55
N PHE A 53 4.10 -8.91 -32.37
CA PHE A 53 3.86 -8.31 -31.05
C PHE A 53 2.43 -8.52 -30.55
N SER A 54 1.55 -9.12 -31.35
CA SER A 54 0.19 -9.42 -30.94
C SER A 54 0.14 -10.80 -30.27
N MET A 55 -0.55 -10.88 -29.15
CA MET A 55 -0.71 -12.12 -28.40
C MET A 55 -1.55 -13.13 -29.19
N LYS A 56 -1.18 -14.41 -29.09
CA LYS A 56 -1.99 -15.50 -29.64
C LYS A 56 -3.22 -15.72 -28.74
N PRO A 57 -4.29 -16.39 -29.24
CA PRO A 57 -5.53 -16.57 -28.46
C PRO A 57 -5.33 -17.17 -27.06
N ASN A 58 -4.42 -18.14 -26.90
CA ASN A 58 -4.10 -18.73 -25.60
C ASN A 58 -3.39 -17.74 -24.69
N ASP A 59 -2.35 -17.06 -25.20
CA ASP A 59 -1.60 -16.04 -24.45
C ASP A 59 -2.51 -14.89 -24.00
N LYS A 60 -3.48 -14.47 -24.84
CA LYS A 60 -4.49 -13.48 -24.46
C LYS A 60 -5.30 -13.95 -23.25
N LYS A 61 -5.73 -15.22 -23.25
CA LYS A 61 -6.52 -15.79 -22.15
C LYS A 61 -5.71 -15.84 -20.85
N GLU A 62 -4.45 -16.25 -20.92
CA GLU A 62 -3.55 -16.28 -19.75
C GLU A 62 -3.25 -14.87 -19.24
N PHE A 63 -2.92 -13.94 -20.13
CA PHE A 63 -2.70 -12.54 -19.77
C PHE A 63 -3.93 -11.90 -19.12
N LEU A 64 -5.13 -12.08 -19.69
CA LEU A 64 -6.36 -11.55 -19.10
C LEU A 64 -6.69 -12.20 -17.76
N LYS A 65 -6.44 -13.50 -17.60
CA LYS A 65 -6.59 -14.20 -16.33
C LYS A 65 -5.64 -13.62 -15.28
N PHE A 66 -4.38 -13.40 -15.64
CA PHE A 66 -3.39 -12.74 -14.79
C PHE A 66 -3.82 -11.33 -14.39
N VAL A 67 -4.16 -10.47 -15.36
CA VAL A 67 -4.61 -9.08 -15.07
C VAL A 67 -5.84 -9.07 -14.15
N SER A 68 -6.75 -10.03 -14.31
CA SER A 68 -7.93 -10.17 -13.44
C SER A 68 -7.62 -10.67 -12.02
N SER A 69 -6.49 -11.36 -11.81
CA SER A 69 -6.09 -11.89 -10.51
C SER A 69 -5.24 -10.93 -9.70
N VAL A 70 -4.61 -9.92 -10.33
CA VAL A 70 -3.79 -8.93 -9.62
C VAL A 70 -4.66 -8.10 -8.67
N LYS A 71 -4.31 -8.15 -7.38
CA LYS A 71 -4.89 -7.30 -6.33
C LYS A 71 -3.86 -6.24 -5.94
N PHE A 72 -4.29 -5.01 -5.73
CA PHE A 72 -3.43 -3.93 -5.24
C PHE A 72 -3.81 -3.54 -3.81
N PRO A 73 -2.91 -2.91 -3.04
CA PRO A 73 -3.27 -2.31 -1.76
C PRO A 73 -4.32 -1.21 -1.85
N ASP A 74 -4.99 -0.98 -0.73
CA ASP A 74 -5.98 0.08 -0.61
C ASP A 74 -5.31 1.45 -0.86
N GLY A 75 -5.83 2.21 -1.82
CA GLY A 75 -5.27 3.51 -2.22
C GLY A 75 -3.88 3.43 -2.86
N TYR A 76 -3.53 2.30 -3.48
CA TYR A 76 -2.31 2.18 -4.29
C TYR A 76 -2.37 3.12 -5.51
N ALA A 77 -1.34 3.94 -5.66
CA ALA A 77 -1.10 4.74 -6.86
C ALA A 77 0.37 4.57 -7.27
N SER A 78 0.60 4.14 -8.52
CA SER A 78 1.96 4.06 -9.05
C SER A 78 2.51 5.46 -9.28
N ASN A 79 3.75 5.71 -8.85
CA ASN A 79 4.44 6.97 -9.12
C ASN A 79 5.01 6.92 -10.54
N ILE A 80 4.17 7.25 -11.53
CA ILE A 80 4.52 7.27 -12.95
C ILE A 80 5.75 8.14 -13.21
N ALA A 81 5.90 9.25 -12.49
CA ALA A 81 7.09 10.08 -12.61
C ALA A 81 8.36 9.31 -12.25
N ARG A 82 8.37 8.64 -11.10
CA ARG A 82 9.50 7.79 -10.69
C ARG A 82 9.75 6.63 -11.67
N CYS A 83 8.69 6.04 -12.21
CA CYS A 83 8.80 4.90 -13.12
C CYS A 83 9.31 5.27 -14.52
N LEU A 84 9.04 6.49 -15.02
CA LEU A 84 9.28 6.84 -16.42
C LEU A 84 10.27 7.99 -16.63
N ARG A 85 10.64 8.77 -15.60
CA ARG A 85 11.45 9.99 -15.76
C ARG A 85 12.72 9.80 -16.59
N HIS A 86 13.49 8.75 -16.32
CA HIS A 86 14.78 8.54 -16.97
C HIS A 86 14.71 7.62 -18.19
N ASP A 87 13.68 6.78 -18.26
CA ASP A 87 13.61 5.71 -19.25
C ASP A 87 12.55 5.96 -20.32
N ILE A 88 11.70 6.98 -20.21
CA ILE A 88 10.57 7.16 -21.13
C ILE A 88 11.02 7.28 -22.60
N VAL A 89 12.13 7.97 -22.84
CA VAL A 89 12.70 8.10 -24.19
C VAL A 89 13.14 6.72 -24.69
N GLN A 90 13.83 5.94 -23.86
CA GLN A 90 14.25 4.59 -24.22
C GLN A 90 13.07 3.64 -24.45
N VAL A 91 12.02 3.73 -23.62
CA VAL A 91 10.77 2.98 -23.76
C VAL A 91 10.09 3.31 -25.08
N LEU A 92 10.00 4.60 -25.44
CA LEU A 92 9.42 5.03 -26.70
C LEU A 92 10.25 4.57 -27.90
N CYS A 93 11.59 4.63 -27.84
CA CYS A 93 12.45 4.08 -28.88
C CYS A 93 12.24 2.56 -29.04
N LYS A 94 12.15 1.80 -27.93
CA LYS A 94 11.85 0.37 -27.98
C LYS A 94 10.47 0.10 -28.57
N PHE A 95 9.46 0.90 -28.21
CA PHE A 95 8.14 0.83 -28.82
C PHE A 95 8.21 1.13 -30.32
N GLU A 96 9.07 2.05 -30.75
CA GLU A 96 9.22 2.41 -32.17
C GLU A 96 9.88 1.29 -32.95
N MET A 97 10.70 0.46 -32.31
CA MET A 97 11.22 -0.75 -32.94
C MET A 97 10.15 -1.84 -33.10
N ILE A 98 9.12 -1.86 -32.24
CA ILE A 98 8.11 -2.93 -32.16
C ILE A 98 6.83 -2.59 -32.94
N PHE A 99 6.22 -1.42 -32.67
CA PHE A 99 4.88 -1.07 -33.12
C PHE A 99 4.86 -0.17 -34.36
N PRO A 100 3.87 -0.30 -35.26
CA PRO A 100 3.80 0.50 -36.49
C PRO A 100 3.68 2.00 -36.19
N PRO A 101 4.02 2.90 -37.14
CA PRO A 101 3.90 4.35 -36.95
C PRO A 101 2.50 4.81 -36.48
N ALA A 102 1.44 4.12 -36.90
CA ALA A 102 0.06 4.38 -36.45
C ALA A 102 -0.16 4.22 -34.93
N PHE A 103 0.75 3.56 -34.23
CA PHE A 103 0.75 3.44 -32.77
C PHE A 103 1.11 4.76 -32.08
N PHE A 104 1.98 5.56 -32.69
CA PHE A 104 2.48 6.83 -32.16
C PHE A 104 1.48 7.97 -32.37
N THR A 105 0.32 7.83 -31.76
CA THR A 105 -0.66 8.91 -31.66
C THR A 105 -0.15 10.02 -30.74
N SER A 106 -0.78 11.19 -30.80
CA SER A 106 -0.48 12.30 -29.88
C SER A 106 -0.46 11.86 -28.41
N MET A 107 -1.35 10.94 -28.01
CA MET A 107 -1.40 10.41 -26.64
C MET A 107 -0.16 9.63 -26.22
N MET A 108 0.55 8.98 -27.15
CA MET A 108 1.80 8.27 -26.84
C MET A 108 2.94 9.27 -26.58
N HIS A 109 2.97 10.38 -27.33
CA HIS A 109 3.95 11.44 -27.14
C HIS A 109 3.73 12.21 -25.83
N VAL A 110 2.47 12.35 -25.38
CA VAL A 110 2.14 12.96 -24.09
C VAL A 110 2.87 12.27 -22.93
N MET A 111 3.21 10.98 -23.03
CA MET A 111 3.99 10.27 -22.00
C MET A 111 5.36 10.88 -21.74
N VAL A 112 5.96 11.60 -22.69
CA VAL A 112 7.25 12.29 -22.46
C VAL A 112 7.09 13.40 -21.44
N HIS A 113 5.95 14.07 -21.43
CA HIS A 113 5.68 15.24 -20.58
C HIS A 113 5.05 14.86 -19.24
N LEU A 114 4.28 13.76 -19.18
CA LEU A 114 3.57 13.33 -17.98
C LEU A 114 4.45 13.17 -16.73
N PRO A 115 5.67 12.57 -16.80
CA PRO A 115 6.55 12.45 -15.64
C PRO A 115 6.94 13.80 -15.05
N GLU A 116 7.38 14.73 -15.89
CA GLU A 116 7.80 16.06 -15.46
C GLU A 116 6.61 16.87 -14.94
N GLU A 117 5.47 16.80 -15.62
CA GLU A 117 4.25 17.46 -15.19
C GLU A 117 3.77 16.95 -13.82
N ALA A 118 3.84 15.63 -13.60
CA ALA A 118 3.48 15.01 -12.33
C ALA A 118 4.47 15.38 -11.20
N LEU A 119 5.74 15.62 -11.51
CA LEU A 119 6.73 16.10 -10.54
C LEU A 119 6.49 17.56 -10.16
N LEU A 120 6.24 18.43 -11.15
CA LEU A 120 6.12 19.86 -10.94
C LEU A 120 4.81 20.24 -10.25
N ALA A 121 3.71 19.60 -10.66
CA ALA A 121 2.37 20.05 -10.29
C ALA A 121 1.53 18.93 -9.66
N GLY A 122 2.13 17.78 -9.37
CA GLY A 122 1.47 16.68 -8.71
C GLY A 122 0.43 15.94 -9.56
N PRO A 123 -0.47 15.17 -8.94
CA PRO A 123 -1.32 14.19 -9.61
C PRO A 123 -2.26 14.85 -10.63
N VAL A 124 -2.36 14.21 -11.80
CA VAL A 124 -3.14 14.72 -12.95
C VAL A 124 -4.64 14.84 -12.64
N ASN A 125 -5.16 14.02 -11.73
CA ASN A 125 -6.56 14.01 -11.32
C ASN A 125 -7.04 15.33 -10.67
N TYR A 126 -6.13 16.21 -10.25
CA TYR A 126 -6.47 17.50 -9.65
C TYR A 126 -6.39 18.69 -10.61
N ARG A 127 -5.87 18.53 -11.83
CA ARG A 127 -5.52 19.67 -12.71
C ARG A 127 -6.09 19.61 -14.12
N TRP A 128 -6.28 18.41 -14.66
CA TRP A 128 -6.83 18.24 -16.01
C TRP A 128 -8.36 18.38 -16.00
N MET A 129 -9.05 17.83 -17.00
CA MET A 129 -10.51 17.80 -17.02
C MET A 129 -11.16 17.00 -15.88
N TYR A 130 -10.40 16.21 -15.11
CA TYR A 130 -10.96 15.32 -14.08
C TYR A 130 -11.81 16.03 -13.01
N PRO A 131 -11.40 17.17 -12.40
CA PRO A 131 -12.25 17.89 -11.45
C PRO A 131 -13.54 18.41 -12.10
N ILE A 132 -13.44 18.91 -13.34
CA ILE A 132 -14.59 19.43 -14.09
C ILE A 132 -15.56 18.29 -14.45
N GLU A 133 -15.05 17.18 -14.97
CA GLU A 133 -15.84 15.98 -15.30
C GLU A 133 -16.52 15.39 -14.04
N ARG A 134 -15.81 15.38 -12.90
CA ARG A 134 -16.37 14.93 -11.62
C ARG A 134 -17.48 15.86 -11.15
N LEU A 135 -17.27 17.17 -11.19
CA LEU A 135 -18.29 18.18 -10.88
C LEU A 135 -19.52 17.99 -11.77
N LEU A 136 -19.33 17.91 -13.09
CA LEU A 136 -20.42 17.66 -14.04
C LEU A 136 -21.14 16.35 -13.75
N GLY A 137 -20.42 15.32 -13.30
CA GLY A 137 -20.98 14.07 -12.82
C GLY A 137 -21.91 14.25 -11.62
N GLU A 138 -21.50 15.01 -10.60
CA GLU A 138 -22.33 15.31 -9.44
C GLU A 138 -23.55 16.16 -9.80
N LEU A 139 -23.37 17.21 -10.61
CA LEU A 139 -24.48 18.03 -11.12
C LEU A 139 -25.50 17.20 -11.91
N LYS A 140 -25.03 16.16 -12.63
CA LYS A 140 -25.94 15.28 -13.36
C LYS A 140 -26.76 14.39 -12.42
N LYS A 141 -26.22 13.99 -11.27
CA LYS A 141 -26.93 13.19 -10.27
C LYS A 141 -28.04 13.99 -9.57
N SER A 142 -27.91 15.31 -9.47
CA SER A 142 -28.92 16.17 -8.85
C SER A 142 -30.14 16.46 -9.76
N VAL A 143 -30.07 16.14 -11.05
CA VAL A 143 -31.20 16.31 -11.98
C VAL A 143 -32.31 15.30 -11.71
N ARG A 144 -33.31 15.70 -10.92
CA ARG A 144 -34.53 14.91 -10.67
C ARG A 144 -35.61 15.10 -11.74
N ASN A 145 -35.67 16.29 -12.35
CA ASN A 145 -36.58 16.60 -13.44
C ASN A 145 -35.82 16.97 -14.72
N ARG A 146 -35.79 16.06 -15.71
CA ARG A 146 -35.10 16.29 -16.99
C ARG A 146 -35.74 17.39 -17.86
N ALA A 147 -36.99 17.78 -17.60
CA ALA A 147 -37.64 18.88 -18.32
C ALA A 147 -37.23 20.26 -17.78
N LYS A 148 -36.64 20.31 -16.58
CA LYS A 148 -36.14 21.52 -15.90
C LYS A 148 -34.83 21.22 -15.15
N PRO A 149 -33.77 20.83 -15.87
CA PRO A 149 -32.54 20.37 -15.24
C PRO A 149 -31.86 21.44 -14.40
N GLU A 150 -31.87 22.70 -14.84
CA GLU A 150 -31.28 23.83 -14.10
C GLU A 150 -32.00 24.04 -12.77
N GLY A 151 -33.33 23.98 -12.76
CA GLY A 151 -34.14 24.11 -11.55
C GLY A 151 -33.88 22.98 -10.55
N SER A 152 -33.74 21.74 -11.01
CA SER A 152 -33.37 20.60 -10.15
C SER A 152 -31.96 20.73 -9.57
N ILE A 153 -31.01 21.22 -10.37
CA ILE A 153 -29.64 21.47 -9.90
C ILE A 153 -29.64 22.54 -8.82
N ILE A 154 -30.32 23.68 -9.05
CA ILE A 154 -30.42 24.79 -8.07
C ILE A 154 -31.05 24.30 -6.77
N GLU A 155 -32.16 23.56 -6.83
CA GLU A 155 -32.83 23.02 -5.64
C GLU A 155 -31.89 22.15 -4.80
N ALA A 156 -31.15 21.24 -5.45
CA ALA A 156 -30.20 20.37 -4.77
C ALA A 156 -29.02 21.15 -4.18
N TRP A 157 -28.53 22.17 -4.87
CA TRP A 157 -27.46 23.04 -4.36
C TRP A 157 -27.90 23.82 -3.13
N VAL A 158 -29.10 24.40 -3.13
CA VAL A 158 -29.64 25.12 -1.95
C VAL A 158 -29.74 24.18 -0.75
N GLN A 159 -30.18 22.94 -0.95
CA GLN A 159 -30.20 21.93 0.11
C GLN A 159 -28.79 21.60 0.61
N TYR A 160 -27.84 21.38 -0.31
CA TYR A 160 -26.45 21.10 0.03
C TYR A 160 -25.81 22.24 0.81
N GLU A 161 -25.88 23.48 0.32
CA GLU A 161 -25.30 24.66 1.00
C GLU A 161 -25.92 24.87 2.40
N SER A 162 -27.23 24.70 2.53
CA SER A 162 -27.92 24.84 3.81
C SER A 162 -27.43 23.79 4.83
N LEU A 163 -27.27 22.54 4.40
CA LEU A 163 -26.78 21.46 5.26
C LEU A 163 -25.30 21.65 5.60
N THR A 164 -24.48 22.06 4.63
CA THR A 164 -23.06 22.38 4.81
C THR A 164 -22.89 23.51 5.82
N PHE A 165 -23.63 24.61 5.67
CA PHE A 165 -23.61 25.73 6.61
C PHE A 165 -24.00 25.28 8.03
N CYS A 166 -25.10 24.52 8.18
CA CYS A 166 -25.48 23.95 9.47
C CYS A 166 -24.38 23.06 10.06
N GLY A 167 -23.73 22.25 9.23
CA GLY A 167 -22.64 21.36 9.63
C GLY A 167 -21.45 22.06 10.28
N MET A 168 -21.17 23.31 9.91
CA MET A 168 -20.07 24.10 10.52
C MET A 168 -20.29 24.38 12.01
N TYR A 169 -21.55 24.35 12.48
CA TYR A 169 -21.90 24.67 13.87
C TYR A 169 -22.22 23.43 14.71
N LEU A 170 -22.32 22.25 14.10
CA LEU A 170 -22.58 20.99 14.78
C LEU A 170 -21.25 20.35 15.23
N LYS A 171 -20.99 20.38 16.55
CA LYS A 171 -19.79 19.78 17.14
C LYS A 171 -19.99 18.33 17.59
N ASP A 172 -21.22 17.98 17.95
CA ASP A 172 -21.55 16.67 18.54
C ASP A 172 -22.07 15.65 17.51
N VAL A 173 -22.09 16.05 16.23
CA VAL A 173 -22.54 15.20 15.11
C VAL A 173 -21.43 15.20 14.06
N GLU A 174 -21.16 14.04 13.45
CA GLU A 174 -20.20 13.93 12.36
C GLU A 174 -20.68 14.72 11.13
N THR A 175 -19.82 15.60 10.60
CA THR A 175 -20.06 16.47 9.45
C THR A 175 -18.86 16.45 8.52
N ALA A 176 -18.99 17.00 7.31
CA ALA A 176 -17.87 17.08 6.36
C ALA A 176 -16.63 17.81 6.92
N PHE A 177 -16.81 18.71 7.90
CA PHE A 177 -15.74 19.53 8.49
C PHE A 177 -15.05 18.89 9.70
N ASN A 178 -15.77 18.05 10.45
CA ASN A 178 -15.24 17.43 11.67
C ASN A 178 -14.99 15.92 11.52
N ARG A 179 -15.41 15.31 10.40
CA ARG A 179 -15.16 13.90 10.10
C ARG A 179 -13.65 13.63 10.12
N PRO A 180 -13.18 12.65 10.91
CA PRO A 180 -11.79 12.24 10.87
C PRO A 180 -11.41 11.80 9.45
N GLN A 181 -10.14 12.02 9.06
CA GLN A 181 -9.64 11.46 7.79
C GLN A 181 -9.89 9.95 7.75
N ARG A 182 -10.13 9.42 6.54
CA ARG A 182 -10.43 7.99 6.31
C ARG A 182 -9.36 7.07 6.92
N ASN A 183 -8.11 7.53 6.89
CA ASN A 183 -6.94 6.86 7.45
C ASN A 183 -6.41 7.61 8.70
N ASN A 184 -7.29 8.14 9.56
CA ASN A 184 -6.91 8.69 10.86
C ASN A 184 -6.85 7.59 11.92
N ASP A 185 -5.63 7.33 12.42
CA ASP A 185 -5.32 6.40 13.50
C ASP A 185 -5.24 7.07 14.88
N GLY A 186 -5.43 8.39 14.96
CA GLY A 186 -5.31 9.17 16.20
C GLY A 186 -3.89 9.71 16.46
N GLY A 187 -2.93 9.48 15.57
CA GLY A 187 -1.56 10.00 15.67
C GLY A 187 -0.68 9.30 16.72
N MET A 188 0.51 9.84 16.99
CA MET A 188 1.39 9.32 18.05
C MET A 188 0.89 9.75 19.44
N ARG A 189 0.77 8.78 20.36
CA ARG A 189 0.52 9.07 21.77
C ARG A 189 1.85 9.34 22.47
N LYS A 190 1.87 10.31 23.39
CA LYS A 190 3.01 10.52 24.30
C LYS A 190 2.94 9.49 25.43
N GLU A 191 3.30 8.26 25.11
CA GLU A 191 3.32 7.15 26.06
C GLU A 191 4.72 6.97 26.65
N LYS A 192 4.78 6.35 27.83
CA LYS A 192 6.05 6.14 28.57
C LYS A 192 6.86 4.94 28.09
N LEU A 193 6.26 3.97 27.39
CA LEU A 193 7.00 2.84 26.81
C LEU A 193 7.00 2.92 25.28
N SER A 194 8.12 2.53 24.65
CA SER A 194 8.33 2.66 23.20
C SER A 194 7.41 1.75 22.39
N VAL A 195 7.04 0.59 22.95
CA VAL A 195 6.02 -0.32 22.41
C VAL A 195 4.63 0.32 22.29
N PHE A 196 4.37 1.44 22.97
CA PHE A 196 3.09 2.17 22.95
C PHE A 196 3.09 3.43 22.09
N ALA A 197 4.21 3.81 21.47
CA ALA A 197 4.30 5.09 20.78
C ALA A 197 3.31 5.22 19.61
N GLN A 198 2.72 4.11 19.15
CA GLN A 198 1.83 4.08 18.00
C GLN A 198 0.38 3.91 18.41
N SER A 199 -0.47 4.83 17.95
CA SER A 199 -1.91 4.55 17.95
C SER A 199 -2.23 3.56 16.85
N ALA A 200 -2.96 2.52 17.21
CA ALA A 200 -3.55 1.57 16.29
C ALA A 200 -5.06 1.66 16.43
N ARG A 201 -5.77 1.74 15.30
CA ARG A 201 -7.23 1.73 15.26
C ARG A 201 -7.72 0.43 14.62
N PRO A 202 -8.38 -0.47 15.37
CA PRO A 202 -9.07 -1.60 14.77
C PRO A 202 -10.33 -1.13 14.04
N PHE A 203 -10.78 -1.90 13.04
CA PHE A 203 -12.16 -1.75 12.54
C PHE A 203 -12.97 -3.02 12.71
N GLY A 204 -14.24 -2.81 13.08
CA GLY A 204 -15.18 -3.87 13.39
C GLY A 204 -15.01 -4.39 14.81
N ASP A 205 -15.92 -5.27 15.20
CA ASP A 205 -15.87 -5.91 16.51
C ASP A 205 -14.74 -6.94 16.57
N PRO A 206 -14.07 -7.08 17.73
CA PRO A 206 -13.08 -8.14 17.92
C PRO A 206 -13.73 -9.51 17.77
N GLY A 207 -13.07 -10.40 17.04
CA GLY A 207 -13.34 -11.82 17.15
C GLY A 207 -12.93 -12.30 18.55
N ARG A 208 -13.74 -13.17 19.16
CA ARG A 208 -13.25 -13.97 20.29
C ARG A 208 -12.28 -15.01 19.74
N GLY A 209 -11.00 -14.87 20.06
CA GLY A 209 -10.05 -15.97 19.89
C GLY A 209 -10.49 -17.16 20.76
N GLU A 210 -10.28 -18.37 20.25
CA GLU A 210 -10.19 -19.54 21.13
C GLU A 210 -9.03 -19.30 22.10
N SER A 211 -9.11 -19.79 23.33
CA SER A 211 -8.03 -19.64 24.31
C SER A 211 -6.71 -20.14 23.72
N PHE A 212 -5.74 -19.24 23.53
CA PHE A 212 -4.44 -19.58 22.96
C PHE A 212 -3.64 -20.48 23.89
N SER A 213 -2.72 -21.26 23.32
CA SER A 213 -1.86 -22.12 24.14
C SER A 213 -0.98 -21.25 25.03
N ARG A 214 -0.62 -21.75 26.22
CA ARG A 214 0.31 -21.05 27.12
C ARG A 214 1.63 -20.72 26.40
N ASN A 215 2.10 -21.63 25.55
CA ASN A 215 3.33 -21.44 24.77
C ASN A 215 3.20 -20.27 23.78
N ASP A 216 2.06 -20.09 23.11
CA ASP A 216 1.88 -18.94 22.20
C ASP A 216 1.94 -17.61 22.98
N MET A 217 1.34 -17.58 24.17
CA MET A 217 1.36 -16.40 25.05
C MET A 217 2.76 -16.11 25.59
N GLU A 218 3.53 -17.14 25.96
CA GLU A 218 4.93 -17.00 26.39
C GLU A 218 5.80 -16.44 25.26
N VAL A 219 5.63 -16.93 24.02
CA VAL A 219 6.36 -16.43 22.85
C VAL A 219 5.97 -14.98 22.52
N ALA A 220 4.68 -14.66 22.55
CA ALA A 220 4.19 -13.30 22.32
C ALA A 220 4.68 -12.33 23.40
N HIS A 221 4.64 -12.73 24.67
CA HIS A 221 5.10 -11.91 25.78
C HIS A 221 6.62 -11.68 25.73
N TRP A 222 7.40 -12.73 25.49
CA TRP A 222 8.85 -12.60 25.25
C TRP A 222 9.15 -11.63 24.11
N PHE A 223 8.41 -11.73 23.00
CA PHE A 223 8.57 -10.81 21.87
C PHE A 223 8.36 -9.35 22.30
N VAL A 224 7.31 -9.06 23.07
CA VAL A 224 7.08 -7.70 23.60
C VAL A 224 8.24 -7.23 24.47
N LEU A 225 8.68 -8.07 25.42
CA LEU A 225 9.78 -7.73 26.33
C LEU A 225 11.07 -7.43 25.55
N ASN A 226 11.46 -8.31 24.64
CA ASN A 226 12.67 -8.18 23.83
C ASN A 226 12.64 -7.00 22.84
N ASN A 227 11.50 -6.32 22.67
CA ASN A 227 11.34 -5.16 21.80
C ASN A 227 10.94 -3.88 22.57
N CYS A 228 11.08 -3.87 23.90
CA CYS A 228 10.80 -2.71 24.75
C CYS A 228 12.12 -2.05 25.18
N ASP A 229 12.35 -0.83 24.70
CA ASP A 229 13.64 -0.14 24.95
C ASP A 229 13.85 0.16 26.44
N GLU A 230 12.77 0.39 27.17
CA GLU A 230 12.80 0.73 28.59
C GLU A 230 13.27 -0.44 29.49
N ILE A 231 13.29 -1.67 28.98
CA ILE A 231 13.73 -2.84 29.75
C ILE A 231 15.11 -3.35 29.35
N MET A 232 15.82 -2.66 28.43
CA MET A 232 17.14 -3.09 27.96
C MET A 232 18.13 -3.33 29.11
N ALA A 233 18.11 -2.51 30.16
CA ALA A 233 18.98 -2.70 31.33
C ALA A 233 18.76 -4.06 32.02
N TYR A 234 17.50 -4.49 32.16
CA TYR A 234 17.14 -5.79 32.70
C TYR A 234 17.59 -6.93 31.77
N LEU A 235 17.39 -6.75 30.45
CA LEU A 235 17.83 -7.72 29.44
C LEU A 235 19.34 -7.95 29.50
N ASP A 236 20.12 -6.87 29.58
CA ASP A 236 21.58 -6.91 29.67
C ASP A 236 22.04 -7.59 30.97
N GLU A 237 21.43 -7.25 32.11
CA GLU A 237 21.74 -7.85 33.40
C GLU A 237 21.51 -9.37 33.38
N HIS A 238 20.34 -9.80 32.90
CA HIS A 238 20.01 -11.22 32.81
C HIS A 238 20.88 -11.95 31.78
N GLU A 239 21.26 -11.31 30.66
CA GLU A 239 22.19 -11.90 29.70
C GLU A 239 23.56 -12.19 30.35
N GLU A 240 24.07 -11.26 31.15
CA GLU A 240 25.30 -11.44 31.91
C GLU A 240 25.20 -12.55 32.97
N MET A 241 24.02 -12.74 33.58
CA MET A 241 23.75 -13.91 34.43
C MET A 241 23.78 -15.22 33.61
N MET A 242 23.10 -15.27 32.47
CA MET A 242 23.08 -16.45 31.60
C MET A 242 24.49 -16.81 31.07
N LYS A 243 25.34 -15.81 30.76
CA LYS A 243 26.74 -16.00 30.36
C LYS A 243 27.60 -16.67 31.44
N ARG A 244 27.28 -16.47 32.72
CA ARG A 244 28.00 -17.07 33.86
C ARG A 244 27.55 -18.50 34.15
N GLU A 245 26.27 -18.79 33.97
CA GLU A 245 25.65 -20.06 34.37
C GLU A 245 25.57 -21.09 33.26
N HIS A 246 25.62 -20.66 31.99
CA HIS A 246 25.37 -21.52 30.85
C HIS A 246 26.45 -21.43 29.76
N PRO A 247 26.67 -22.52 28.99
CA PRO A 247 27.53 -22.49 27.82
C PRO A 247 27.03 -21.49 26.76
N SER A 248 27.96 -20.92 25.99
CA SER A 248 27.68 -19.84 25.03
C SER A 248 26.55 -20.11 24.03
N HIS A 249 26.40 -21.36 23.57
CA HIS A 249 25.38 -21.76 22.60
C HIS A 249 23.95 -21.85 23.17
N LEU A 250 23.79 -21.86 24.50
CA LEU A 250 22.47 -21.95 25.16
C LEU A 250 21.99 -20.60 25.71
N ILE A 251 22.84 -19.58 25.74
CA ILE A 251 22.55 -18.29 26.38
C ILE A 251 21.25 -17.70 25.83
N ALA A 252 21.14 -17.53 24.50
CA ALA A 252 19.96 -16.92 23.89
C ALA A 252 18.66 -17.72 24.15
N GLN A 253 18.75 -19.05 24.12
CA GLN A 253 17.61 -19.91 24.42
C GLN A 253 17.19 -19.77 25.89
N LYS A 254 18.16 -19.82 26.81
CA LYS A 254 17.91 -19.74 28.26
C LYS A 254 17.41 -18.36 28.68
N GLN A 255 17.93 -17.30 28.05
CA GLN A 255 17.44 -15.95 28.24
C GLN A 255 15.96 -15.87 27.85
N ARG A 256 15.57 -16.34 26.65
CA ARG A 256 14.16 -16.38 26.24
C ARG A 256 13.28 -17.16 27.22
N GLU A 257 13.75 -18.32 27.69
CA GLU A 257 12.97 -19.22 28.56
C GLU A 257 12.79 -18.67 29.99
N LEU A 258 13.83 -18.07 30.57
CA LEU A 258 13.88 -17.73 32.00
C LEU A 258 13.62 -16.24 32.28
N PHE A 259 13.88 -15.37 31.30
CA PHE A 259 13.80 -13.92 31.50
C PHE A 259 12.41 -13.45 31.95
N PRO A 260 11.26 -13.89 31.39
CA PRO A 260 9.96 -13.36 31.81
C PRO A 260 9.68 -13.56 33.31
N GLN A 261 10.01 -14.75 33.83
CA GLN A 261 9.83 -15.05 35.25
C GLN A 261 10.82 -14.27 36.12
N TRP A 262 12.10 -14.24 35.73
CA TRP A 262 13.12 -13.46 36.43
C TRP A 262 12.77 -11.97 36.47
N PHE A 263 12.32 -11.41 35.35
CA PHE A 263 11.94 -10.00 35.23
C PHE A 263 10.77 -9.65 36.14
N LEU A 264 9.77 -10.53 36.25
CA LEU A 264 8.67 -10.38 37.21
C LEU A 264 9.17 -10.33 38.65
N GLU A 265 10.07 -11.25 39.03
CA GLU A 265 10.63 -11.33 40.38
C GLU A 265 11.52 -10.11 40.72
N SER A 266 12.34 -9.65 39.77
CA SER A 266 13.18 -8.46 39.92
C SER A 266 12.34 -7.20 40.11
N VAL A 267 11.34 -6.99 39.26
CA VAL A 267 10.43 -5.83 39.38
C VAL A 267 9.62 -5.89 40.68
N GLN A 268 9.20 -7.08 41.13
CA GLN A 268 8.52 -7.23 42.43
C GLN A 268 9.42 -6.89 43.61
N SER A 269 10.69 -7.33 43.57
CA SER A 269 11.66 -7.04 44.62
C SER A 269 11.99 -5.55 44.72
N GLU A 270 12.19 -4.88 43.59
CA GLU A 270 12.39 -3.42 43.54
C GLU A 270 11.15 -2.66 44.08
N LEU A 271 9.94 -3.18 43.84
CA LEU A 271 8.71 -2.56 44.36
C LEU A 271 8.62 -2.57 45.89
N GLU A 272 9.35 -3.46 46.57
CA GLU A 272 9.43 -3.51 48.03
C GLU A 272 10.39 -2.47 48.62
N GLU A 273 11.26 -1.87 47.81
CA GLU A 273 12.19 -0.82 48.24
C GLU A 273 11.52 0.56 48.26
N ASP A 274 11.76 1.34 49.31
CA ASP A 274 11.28 2.73 49.40
C ASP A 274 11.93 3.59 48.29
N ASN A 275 11.10 4.27 47.49
CA ASN A 275 11.52 5.21 46.44
C ASN A 275 12.12 4.58 45.16
N ASN A 276 11.65 3.39 44.79
CA ASN A 276 12.14 2.52 43.71
C ASN A 276 12.06 3.05 42.26
N GLY A 277 11.39 4.17 41.98
CA GLY A 277 11.33 4.74 40.63
C GLY A 277 10.66 3.86 39.54
N VAL A 278 10.21 2.65 39.90
CA VAL A 278 9.56 1.68 39.01
C VAL A 278 8.22 2.23 38.55
N SER A 279 8.03 2.33 37.24
CA SER A 279 6.77 2.83 36.68
C SER A 279 5.65 1.80 36.79
N GLU A 280 4.40 2.27 36.95
CA GLU A 280 3.23 1.38 36.94
C GLU A 280 3.14 0.56 35.64
N ASN A 281 3.55 1.13 34.50
CA ASN A 281 3.58 0.44 33.22
C ASN A 281 4.58 -0.74 33.22
N LEU A 282 5.75 -0.55 33.84
CA LEU A 282 6.78 -1.58 33.93
C LEU A 282 6.30 -2.76 34.78
N ARG A 283 5.59 -2.48 35.89
CA ARG A 283 4.95 -3.50 36.73
C ARG A 283 3.93 -4.35 35.96
N TRP A 284 3.04 -3.70 35.20
CA TRP A 284 2.05 -4.44 34.40
C TRP A 284 2.69 -5.21 33.25
N LEU A 285 3.73 -4.64 32.64
CA LEU A 285 4.51 -5.32 31.61
C LEU A 285 5.15 -6.61 32.15
N ALA A 286 5.76 -6.56 33.34
CA ALA A 286 6.38 -7.71 33.98
C ALA A 286 5.38 -8.81 34.36
N ALA A 287 4.15 -8.44 34.74
CA ALA A 287 3.09 -9.39 35.10
C ALA A 287 2.57 -10.22 33.90
N GLY A 288 2.82 -9.77 32.67
CA GLY A 288 2.37 -10.44 31.46
C GLY A 288 0.94 -10.10 31.03
N PRO A 289 0.57 -10.44 29.78
CA PRO A 289 -0.75 -10.16 29.24
C PRO A 289 -1.80 -11.16 29.72
N ASN A 290 -3.06 -10.78 29.62
CA ASN A 290 -4.21 -11.64 29.85
C ASN A 290 -4.26 -12.76 28.79
N MET A 291 -4.73 -13.94 29.19
CA MET A 291 -4.85 -15.12 28.31
C MET A 291 -5.97 -14.97 27.27
N ALA A 292 -6.93 -14.06 27.51
CA ALA A 292 -7.95 -13.72 26.53
C ALA A 292 -7.42 -12.64 25.57
N VAL A 293 -7.10 -13.04 24.34
CA VAL A 293 -6.53 -12.15 23.32
C VAL A 293 -7.60 -11.83 22.26
N PRO A 294 -8.09 -10.58 22.18
CA PRO A 294 -8.93 -10.14 21.08
C PRO A 294 -8.20 -10.22 19.73
N LEU A 295 -8.91 -10.68 18.71
CA LEU A 295 -8.39 -10.78 17.33
C LEU A 295 -9.12 -9.84 16.40
N TYR A 296 -8.36 -9.16 15.55
CA TYR A 296 -8.92 -8.26 14.56
C TYR A 296 -8.54 -8.66 13.15
N ARG A 297 -9.48 -8.43 12.23
CA ARG A 297 -9.27 -8.74 10.80
C ARG A 297 -8.47 -7.66 10.08
N ASN A 298 -8.48 -6.45 10.61
CA ASN A 298 -7.85 -5.31 9.99
C ASN A 298 -7.56 -4.20 10.99
N TYR A 299 -6.51 -3.45 10.71
CA TYR A 299 -5.96 -2.41 11.56
C TYR A 299 -5.48 -1.23 10.72
N LEU A 300 -5.64 -0.03 11.25
CA LEU A 300 -5.05 1.19 10.70
C LEU A 300 -3.92 1.65 11.61
N ILE A 301 -2.71 1.74 11.05
CA ILE A 301 -1.50 2.11 11.78
C ILE A 301 -0.66 3.01 10.87
N LYS A 302 -0.33 4.22 11.33
CA LYS A 302 0.36 5.28 10.56
C LYS A 302 -0.31 5.63 9.23
N GLY A 303 -1.64 5.63 9.22
CA GLY A 303 -2.43 5.84 8.01
C GLY A 303 -2.34 4.70 6.97
N ILE A 304 -1.65 3.59 7.29
CA ILE A 304 -1.58 2.38 6.48
C ILE A 304 -2.56 1.38 7.05
N LYS A 305 -3.42 0.83 6.17
CA LYS A 305 -4.36 -0.22 6.55
C LYS A 305 -3.70 -1.57 6.34
N PHE A 306 -3.65 -2.38 7.39
CA PHE A 306 -3.20 -3.77 7.37
C PHE A 306 -4.40 -4.70 7.48
N ASN A 307 -4.39 -5.81 6.76
CA ASN A 307 -5.42 -6.86 6.84
C ASN A 307 -4.76 -8.20 7.18
N ILE A 308 -5.53 -9.12 7.75
CA ILE A 308 -5.16 -10.55 7.76
C ILE A 308 -5.36 -11.16 6.37
N LYS A 309 -4.59 -12.21 6.05
CA LYS A 309 -4.65 -12.91 4.75
C LYS A 309 -6.06 -13.37 4.36
N ALA A 310 -6.79 -13.96 5.32
CA ALA A 310 -8.17 -14.42 5.10
C ALA A 310 -9.11 -13.28 4.65
N GLN A 311 -8.85 -12.04 5.08
CA GLN A 311 -9.64 -10.87 4.70
C GLN A 311 -9.30 -10.39 3.29
N ASP A 312 -8.05 -10.54 2.84
CA ASP A 312 -7.62 -10.22 1.49
C ASP A 312 -8.13 -11.22 0.46
N ASP A 313 -8.27 -12.49 0.84
CA ASP A 313 -8.79 -13.55 -0.04
C ASP A 313 -10.20 -13.28 -0.54
N VAL A 314 -11.04 -12.68 0.31
CA VAL A 314 -12.42 -12.30 -0.02
C VAL A 314 -12.56 -10.87 -0.58
N ARG A 315 -11.47 -10.12 -0.71
CA ARG A 315 -11.46 -8.73 -1.22
C ARG A 315 -10.80 -8.61 -2.60
N THR A 316 -11.07 -7.51 -3.28
CA THR A 316 -10.41 -7.10 -4.53
C THR A 316 -9.08 -6.40 -4.31
N THR A 317 -8.74 -6.08 -3.06
CA THR A 317 -7.48 -5.47 -2.63
C THR A 317 -6.72 -6.40 -1.69
N GLN A 318 -5.42 -6.16 -1.53
CA GLN A 318 -4.56 -6.92 -0.60
C GLN A 318 -3.75 -5.98 0.28
N ASN A 319 -3.70 -6.24 1.58
CA ASN A 319 -3.00 -5.42 2.56
C ASN A 319 -2.30 -6.25 3.65
N SER A 320 -2.16 -7.57 3.47
CA SER A 320 -1.55 -8.49 4.43
C SER A 320 -0.05 -8.68 4.28
N GLY A 321 0.56 -8.17 3.20
CA GLY A 321 2.00 -8.34 2.96
C GLY A 321 2.83 -7.39 3.83
N VAL A 322 3.86 -7.94 4.48
CA VAL A 322 4.78 -7.18 5.33
C VAL A 322 6.24 -7.48 5.00
N TYR A 323 7.08 -6.45 5.12
CA TYR A 323 8.51 -6.51 4.96
C TYR A 323 9.20 -5.98 6.21
N LEU A 324 10.11 -6.77 6.78
CA LEU A 324 10.95 -6.40 7.92
C LEU A 324 12.40 -6.31 7.47
N LEU A 325 13.06 -5.19 7.73
CA LEU A 325 14.51 -5.06 7.55
C LEU A 325 15.17 -5.21 8.93
N ALA A 326 15.81 -6.33 9.18
CA ALA A 326 16.48 -6.59 10.45
C ALA A 326 18.01 -6.60 10.27
N GLN A 327 18.74 -6.12 11.26
CA GLN A 327 20.18 -6.31 11.36
C GLN A 327 20.44 -7.73 11.89
N THR A 328 21.09 -8.56 11.09
CA THR A 328 21.40 -9.94 11.46
C THR A 328 22.89 -10.21 11.36
N MET A 329 23.40 -11.07 12.25
CA MET A 329 24.77 -11.57 12.16
C MET A 329 24.84 -12.63 11.07
N GLN A 330 25.52 -12.31 9.97
CA GLN A 330 25.80 -13.26 8.91
C GLN A 330 27.13 -13.96 9.17
N VAL A 331 27.11 -15.27 9.07
CA VAL A 331 28.29 -16.13 9.14
C VAL A 331 28.47 -16.81 7.78
N ALA A 332 29.67 -16.79 7.21
CA ALA A 332 29.93 -17.40 5.90
C ALA A 332 29.82 -18.93 5.95
N SER A 333 29.96 -19.53 7.14
CA SER A 333 29.70 -20.94 7.40
C SER A 333 29.51 -21.19 8.91
N ALA A 334 29.00 -22.36 9.27
CA ALA A 334 28.92 -22.80 10.68
C ALA A 334 30.28 -22.85 11.42
N LYS A 335 31.41 -22.75 10.70
CA LYS A 335 32.77 -22.70 11.27
C LYS A 335 33.38 -21.30 11.28
N ASP A 336 32.65 -20.31 10.76
CA ASP A 336 33.12 -18.93 10.69
C ASP A 336 33.14 -18.30 12.09
N LYS A 337 34.26 -17.65 12.42
CA LYS A 337 34.49 -16.99 13.71
C LYS A 337 34.28 -15.48 13.64
N ASN A 338 34.07 -14.93 12.44
CA ASN A 338 33.96 -13.49 12.19
C ASN A 338 32.59 -13.16 11.58
N PRO A 339 31.52 -13.15 12.39
CA PRO A 339 30.20 -12.76 11.92
C PRO A 339 30.20 -11.30 11.46
N ILE A 340 29.61 -11.04 10.30
CA ILE A 340 29.40 -9.69 9.76
C ILE A 340 27.97 -9.28 10.07
N LEU A 341 27.78 -8.13 10.72
CA LEU A 341 26.46 -7.56 10.89
C LEU A 341 25.98 -6.98 9.55
N SER A 342 24.90 -7.49 8.99
CA SER A 342 24.32 -6.96 7.75
C SER A 342 22.81 -6.86 7.82
N ASN A 343 22.24 -5.99 7.00
CA ASN A 343 20.80 -5.82 6.94
C ASN A 343 20.20 -6.94 6.07
N MET A 344 19.31 -7.75 6.64
CA MET A 344 18.57 -8.80 5.95
C MET A 344 17.08 -8.46 5.89
N GLY A 345 16.51 -8.60 4.70
CA GLY A 345 15.09 -8.39 4.47
C GLY A 345 14.29 -9.68 4.66
N PHE A 346 13.25 -9.62 5.46
CA PHE A 346 12.29 -10.70 5.68
C PHE A 346 10.95 -10.30 5.08
N TYR A 347 10.32 -11.25 4.40
CA TYR A 347 9.03 -11.08 3.74
C TYR A 347 8.02 -11.97 4.45
N GLY A 348 6.83 -11.43 4.71
CA GLY A 348 5.82 -12.16 5.48
C GLY A 348 4.40 -11.82 5.07
N VAL A 349 3.49 -12.68 5.52
CA VAL A 349 2.04 -12.52 5.36
C VAL A 349 1.40 -12.51 6.73
N ILE A 350 0.64 -11.46 7.05
CA ILE A 350 -0.11 -11.36 8.31
C ILE A 350 -1.23 -12.40 8.32
N GLN A 351 -1.19 -13.32 9.28
CA GLN A 351 -2.24 -14.30 9.51
C GLN A 351 -3.22 -13.82 10.59
N GLU A 352 -2.69 -13.25 11.67
CA GLU A 352 -3.48 -12.80 12.80
C GLU A 352 -2.97 -11.46 13.32
N ILE A 353 -3.87 -10.65 13.86
CA ILE A 353 -3.53 -9.42 14.57
C ILE A 353 -4.08 -9.52 15.98
N TRP A 354 -3.18 -9.49 16.95
CA TRP A 354 -3.46 -9.76 18.36
C TRP A 354 -3.39 -8.47 19.16
N ASP A 355 -4.37 -8.28 20.04
CA ASP A 355 -4.32 -7.26 21.09
C ASP A 355 -3.93 -7.91 22.41
N LEU A 356 -2.68 -7.76 22.82
CA LEU A 356 -2.20 -8.24 24.10
C LEU A 356 -2.63 -7.27 25.20
N ASP A 357 -3.60 -7.66 26.01
CA ASP A 357 -4.14 -6.87 27.12
C ASP A 357 -3.31 -7.05 28.40
N TYR A 358 -2.59 -6.00 28.81
CA TYR A 358 -1.84 -5.93 30.07
C TYR A 358 -2.62 -5.16 31.15
N GLN A 359 -3.95 -5.17 31.07
CA GLN A 359 -4.91 -4.53 31.96
C GLN A 359 -4.94 -3.00 31.86
N LYS A 360 -3.80 -2.33 31.99
CA LYS A 360 -3.70 -0.86 31.87
C LYS A 360 -3.52 -0.39 30.44
N PHE A 361 -2.99 -1.25 29.58
CA PHE A 361 -2.69 -0.93 28.19
C PHE A 361 -2.78 -2.18 27.33
N THR A 362 -2.91 -1.97 26.03
CA THR A 362 -2.99 -3.04 25.03
C THR A 362 -1.86 -2.87 24.02
N ILE A 363 -1.15 -3.96 23.69
CA ILE A 363 -0.08 -3.96 22.68
C ILE A 363 -0.54 -4.75 21.46
N GLN A 364 -0.52 -4.12 20.29
CA GLN A 364 -0.88 -4.79 19.04
C GLN A 364 0.34 -5.46 18.42
N VAL A 365 0.24 -6.77 18.19
CA VAL A 365 1.28 -7.55 17.50
C VAL A 365 0.69 -8.28 16.30
N PHE A 366 1.48 -8.36 15.22
CA PHE A 366 1.12 -9.14 14.04
C PHE A 366 1.76 -10.50 14.16
N ARG A 367 0.97 -11.57 13.98
CA ARG A 367 1.48 -12.91 13.77
C ARG A 367 1.58 -13.16 12.26
N CYS A 368 2.80 -13.40 11.80
CA CYS A 368 3.11 -13.51 10.39
C CYS A 368 3.65 -14.90 10.04
N ASP A 369 3.28 -15.37 8.85
CA ASP A 369 4.02 -16.43 8.17
C ASP A 369 5.18 -15.78 7.42
N TRP A 370 6.39 -15.96 7.94
CA TRP A 370 7.62 -15.46 7.33
C TRP A 370 8.13 -16.44 6.27
N ILE A 371 8.51 -15.92 5.11
CA ILE A 371 9.08 -16.72 4.03
C ILE A 371 10.53 -17.09 4.39
N ASP A 372 10.86 -18.37 4.25
CA ASP A 372 12.20 -18.90 4.44
C ASP A 372 13.16 -18.43 3.34
N SER A 373 14.44 -18.34 3.66
CA SER A 373 15.51 -18.00 2.70
C SER A 373 15.55 -18.89 1.44
N SER A 374 15.14 -20.17 1.54
CA SER A 374 15.03 -21.08 0.40
C SER A 374 13.87 -20.76 -0.54
N GLY A 375 12.90 -19.97 -0.10
CA GLY A 375 11.76 -19.48 -0.86
C GLY A 375 12.01 -18.11 -1.50
N LEU A 376 13.26 -17.65 -1.60
CA LEU A 376 13.62 -16.34 -2.15
C LEU A 376 14.54 -16.46 -3.36
N VAL A 377 14.17 -15.79 -4.46
CA VAL A 377 14.98 -15.68 -5.67
C VAL A 377 14.92 -14.25 -6.20
N VAL A 378 16.02 -13.76 -6.77
CA VAL A 378 16.00 -12.52 -7.56
C VAL A 378 16.12 -12.91 -9.03
N ASP A 379 15.18 -12.45 -9.85
CA ASP A 379 15.17 -12.75 -11.28
C ASP A 379 16.19 -11.91 -12.06
N GLU A 380 16.32 -12.19 -13.36
CA GLU A 380 17.24 -11.47 -14.25
C GLU A 380 16.86 -9.98 -14.44
N LEU A 381 15.62 -9.61 -14.12
CA LEU A 381 15.10 -8.25 -14.19
C LEU A 381 15.30 -7.48 -12.87
N GLY A 382 15.82 -8.14 -11.83
CA GLY A 382 16.05 -7.57 -10.50
C GLY A 382 14.84 -7.59 -9.57
N PHE A 383 13.76 -8.28 -9.93
CA PHE A 383 12.60 -8.48 -9.05
C PHE A 383 12.86 -9.58 -8.04
N THR A 384 12.44 -9.33 -6.80
CA THR A 384 12.40 -10.37 -5.76
C THR A 384 11.15 -11.22 -5.92
N LEU A 385 11.34 -12.53 -6.08
CA LEU A 385 10.33 -13.57 -6.13
C LEU A 385 10.29 -14.31 -4.79
N VAL A 386 9.08 -14.55 -4.29
CA VAL A 386 8.82 -15.34 -3.08
C VAL A 386 7.97 -16.57 -3.40
N ASP A 387 8.31 -17.71 -2.81
CA ASP A 387 7.41 -18.86 -2.70
C ASP A 387 6.67 -18.80 -1.36
N LEU A 388 5.40 -18.39 -1.40
CA LEU A 388 4.56 -18.22 -0.21
C LEU A 388 4.27 -19.54 0.53
N SER A 389 4.58 -20.70 -0.06
CA SER A 389 4.44 -22.00 0.60
C SER A 389 5.63 -22.36 1.51
N LYS A 390 6.78 -21.68 1.34
CA LYS A 390 8.02 -21.93 2.08
C LYS A 390 8.07 -21.10 3.35
N ILE A 391 7.30 -21.51 4.36
CA ILE A 391 7.23 -20.82 5.65
C ILE A 391 8.41 -21.22 6.55
N GLY A 392 9.20 -20.23 6.97
CA GLY A 392 10.31 -20.32 7.93
C GLY A 392 10.00 -19.65 9.26
N HIS A 393 11.02 -19.46 10.10
CA HIS A 393 10.98 -18.65 11.33
C HIS A 393 9.80 -18.94 12.29
N ARG A 394 9.42 -20.22 12.45
CA ARG A 394 8.27 -20.62 13.28
C ARG A 394 8.37 -20.23 14.76
N ASN A 395 9.57 -19.96 15.25
CA ASN A 395 9.82 -19.55 16.63
C ASN A 395 9.78 -18.01 16.80
N ASP A 396 9.67 -17.26 15.71
CA ASP A 396 9.76 -15.79 15.64
C ASP A 396 8.66 -15.23 14.72
N GLN A 397 7.40 -15.57 15.02
CA GLN A 397 6.25 -15.21 14.17
C GLN A 397 5.72 -13.79 14.42
N PHE A 398 6.05 -13.19 15.56
CA PHE A 398 5.49 -11.91 15.96
C PHE A 398 6.32 -10.73 15.48
N VAL A 399 5.64 -9.64 15.15
CA VAL A 399 6.28 -8.36 14.80
C VAL A 399 5.38 -7.19 15.19
N LEU A 400 5.98 -6.05 15.53
CA LEU A 400 5.24 -4.81 15.70
C LEU A 400 4.97 -4.17 14.34
N ALA A 401 3.77 -3.59 14.17
CA ALA A 401 3.45 -2.79 12.99
C ALA A 401 4.45 -1.65 12.75
N SER A 402 5.09 -1.17 13.83
CA SER A 402 6.11 -0.14 13.82
C SER A 402 7.37 -0.52 13.05
N GLN A 403 7.69 -1.81 12.99
CA GLN A 403 8.94 -2.36 12.47
C GLN A 403 8.83 -2.79 11.01
N VAL A 404 7.60 -2.94 10.50
CA VAL A 404 7.35 -3.45 9.15
C VAL A 404 6.94 -2.35 8.17
N LYS A 405 7.23 -2.61 6.89
CA LYS A 405 6.68 -1.88 5.75
C LYS A 405 5.61 -2.74 5.07
N GLN A 406 4.54 -2.12 4.61
CA GLN A 406 3.55 -2.82 3.80
C GLN A 406 4.11 -3.11 2.40
N ILE A 407 3.93 -4.34 1.96
CA ILE A 407 4.23 -4.84 0.62
C ILE A 407 3.01 -5.59 0.07
N PHE A 408 3.07 -5.94 -1.21
CA PHE A 408 2.04 -6.78 -1.84
C PHE A 408 2.67 -7.75 -2.82
N PHE A 409 1.95 -8.85 -3.08
CA PHE A 409 2.44 -9.96 -3.88
C PHE A 409 1.67 -10.05 -5.18
N VAL A 410 2.37 -10.23 -6.30
CA VAL A 410 1.76 -10.43 -7.61
C VAL A 410 2.23 -11.77 -8.16
N ASP A 411 1.31 -12.70 -8.41
CA ASP A 411 1.65 -14.02 -8.93
C ASP A 411 2.47 -13.92 -10.22
N ASP A 412 3.56 -14.67 -10.31
CA ASP A 412 4.39 -14.71 -11.50
C ASP A 412 3.74 -15.61 -12.56
N PRO A 413 3.35 -15.06 -13.73
CA PRO A 413 2.74 -15.86 -14.79
C PRO A 413 3.73 -16.84 -15.43
N MET A 414 5.04 -16.59 -15.38
CA MET A 414 6.08 -17.44 -15.93
C MET A 414 6.48 -18.56 -14.96
N HIS A 415 6.47 -18.28 -13.65
CA HIS A 415 6.90 -19.20 -12.61
C HIS A 415 5.77 -19.50 -11.61
N ARG A 416 4.90 -20.47 -11.95
CA ARG A 416 3.78 -20.87 -11.07
C ARG A 416 4.26 -21.24 -9.67
N GLY A 417 3.61 -20.68 -8.66
CA GLY A 417 3.96 -20.85 -7.25
C GLY A 417 4.86 -19.75 -6.69
N TRP A 418 5.43 -18.92 -7.56
CA TRP A 418 6.18 -17.74 -7.16
C TRP A 418 5.33 -16.48 -7.30
N SER A 419 5.57 -15.51 -6.42
CA SER A 419 4.97 -14.19 -6.49
C SER A 419 6.07 -13.13 -6.46
N VAL A 420 5.95 -12.12 -7.32
CA VAL A 420 6.78 -10.92 -7.31
C VAL A 420 6.41 -10.07 -6.09
N VAL A 421 7.41 -9.64 -5.34
CA VAL A 421 7.24 -8.71 -4.22
C VAL A 421 7.33 -7.27 -4.71
N LEU A 422 6.30 -6.49 -4.40
CA LEU A 422 6.25 -5.06 -4.72
C LEU A 422 6.00 -4.24 -3.45
N SER A 423 6.62 -3.06 -3.39
CA SER A 423 6.42 -2.10 -2.30
C SER A 423 5.46 -1.00 -2.73
N MET A 424 4.70 -0.48 -1.75
CA MET A 424 3.99 0.78 -1.94
C MET A 424 5.02 1.93 -2.00
N PRO A 425 4.98 2.80 -3.02
CA PRO A 425 5.69 4.06 -2.92
C PRO A 425 5.13 4.85 -1.73
N ASN A 426 5.99 5.59 -1.02
CA ASN A 426 5.53 6.49 0.04
C ASN A 426 4.45 7.41 -0.54
N ARG A 427 3.30 7.51 0.13
CA ARG A 427 2.26 8.48 -0.24
C ARG A 427 2.84 9.88 0.01
N GLU A 428 3.36 10.51 -1.03
CA GLU A 428 3.78 11.92 -1.00
C GLU A 428 2.58 12.88 -0.96
N TYR A 429 1.36 12.34 -1.14
CA TYR A 429 0.11 13.08 -1.05
C TYR A 429 -0.63 12.64 0.20
N ASN A 430 -0.77 13.56 1.13
CA ASN A 430 -1.74 13.42 2.22
C ASN A 430 -3.13 13.32 1.58
N ASP A 431 -3.93 12.34 2.01
CA ASP A 431 -5.39 12.28 1.78
C ASP A 431 -6.08 13.44 2.55
N VAL A 432 -5.62 14.68 2.38
CA VAL A 432 -6.24 15.87 2.99
C VAL A 432 -7.67 16.02 2.50
N ILE A 433 -7.99 15.41 1.35
CA ILE A 433 -9.31 15.45 0.76
C ILE A 433 -9.65 14.02 0.40
N GLY A 434 -10.35 13.32 1.30
CA GLY A 434 -10.83 11.97 1.02
C GLY A 434 -11.60 11.92 -0.30
N ASP A 435 -11.67 10.75 -0.93
CA ASP A 435 -12.47 10.56 -2.16
C ASP A 435 -13.96 10.97 -2.01
N GLU A 436 -14.46 11.06 -0.76
CA GLU A 436 -15.79 11.59 -0.42
C GLU A 436 -15.79 13.07 -0.01
N VAL A 437 -14.62 13.69 0.19
CA VAL A 437 -14.41 15.14 0.40
C VAL A 437 -14.02 15.81 -0.92
N LEU A 438 -13.66 15.08 -1.98
CA LEU A 438 -13.38 15.68 -3.29
C LEU A 438 -14.66 16.02 -4.08
N GLY A 439 -15.83 15.57 -3.60
CA GLY A 439 -17.11 16.22 -3.92
C GLY A 439 -17.27 17.58 -3.22
N ASP A 440 -16.47 17.83 -2.17
CA ASP A 440 -16.37 19.05 -1.38
C ASP A 440 -15.04 19.79 -1.67
N VAL A 441 -14.44 19.62 -2.85
CA VAL A 441 -13.60 20.71 -3.37
C VAL A 441 -14.60 21.85 -3.56
N ILE A 442 -14.63 22.75 -2.58
CA ILE A 442 -15.03 24.12 -2.81
C ILE A 442 -14.07 24.58 -3.90
N ILE A 443 -14.44 24.36 -5.16
CA ILE A 443 -14.03 25.27 -6.20
C ILE A 443 -14.65 26.55 -5.69
N GLU A 444 -13.84 27.43 -5.11
CA GLU A 444 -14.19 28.84 -5.06
C GLU A 444 -14.34 29.26 -6.53
N CYS A 445 -15.47 28.88 -7.13
CA CYS A 445 -16.05 29.65 -8.19
C CYS A 445 -16.36 30.95 -7.47
N GLU A 446 -15.50 31.96 -7.64
CA GLU A 446 -15.91 33.31 -7.31
C GLU A 446 -17.33 33.49 -7.85
N PRO A 447 -18.29 33.94 -7.01
CA PRO A 447 -19.67 34.06 -7.43
C PRO A 447 -19.71 34.86 -8.72
N PHE A 448 -20.53 34.41 -9.68
CA PHE A 448 -20.63 34.95 -11.04
C PHE A 448 -21.11 36.42 -11.13
N THR A 449 -21.02 37.19 -10.05
CA THR A 449 -21.40 38.59 -9.99
C THR A 449 -20.51 39.37 -8.99
N ARG A 450 -19.41 39.93 -9.49
CA ARG A 450 -18.91 41.23 -9.04
C ARG A 450 -18.76 42.16 -10.25
N GLY A 451 -19.92 42.67 -10.70
CA GLY A 451 -20.03 43.80 -11.63
C GLY A 451 -19.55 43.57 -13.06
N MET A 452 -20.39 43.91 -14.06
CA MET A 452 -19.83 44.24 -15.37
C MET A 452 -18.83 45.40 -15.18
N PRO A 453 -17.64 45.37 -15.79
CA PRO A 453 -16.75 46.53 -15.78
C PRO A 453 -17.47 47.72 -16.41
N ASN A 454 -17.35 48.89 -15.78
CA ASN A 454 -17.89 50.13 -16.34
C ASN A 454 -17.28 50.35 -17.73
N VAL A 455 -18.15 50.54 -18.72
CA VAL A 455 -17.76 51.03 -20.03
C VAL A 455 -17.40 52.49 -19.86
N ASP A 456 -16.12 52.83 -19.98
CA ASP A 456 -15.68 54.22 -20.05
C ASP A 456 -16.30 54.85 -21.31
N THR A 457 -17.34 55.65 -21.11
CA THR A 457 -17.85 56.56 -22.14
C THR A 457 -16.80 57.64 -22.36
N PHE A 458 -16.21 57.64 -23.56
CA PHE A 458 -15.46 58.77 -24.08
C PHE A 458 -16.42 59.95 -24.25
N ASP A 459 -16.52 60.80 -23.23
CA ASP A 459 -16.96 62.17 -23.37
C ASP A 459 -16.30 63.03 -22.29
N GLU A 460 -15.87 64.22 -22.72
CA GLU A 460 -15.23 65.29 -21.95
C GLU A 460 -13.71 65.23 -21.77
N LEU A 461 -12.98 65.67 -22.80
CA LEU A 461 -11.97 66.72 -22.69
C LEU A 461 -11.88 67.45 -24.04
N VAL A 462 -12.49 68.64 -24.07
CA VAL A 462 -12.29 69.83 -24.96
C VAL A 462 -11.95 69.60 -26.43
#